data_AF-C1KT79-F1
#
_entry.id   AF-C1KT79-F1
#
_cell.length_a   1.000
_cell.length_b   1.000
_cell.length_c   1.000
_cell.angle_alpha   90.00
_cell.angle_beta   90.00
_cell.angle_gamma   90.00
#
_symmetry.space_group_name_H-M   'P 1'
#
loop_
_entity.id
_entity.type
_entity.pdbx_description
1 polymer ?
#
loop_
_entity_poly.entity_id
_entity_poly.type
_entity_poly.pdbx_seq_one_letter_code
_entity_poly.pdbx_strand_id
1 'polypeptide(L)'
;ALPAGYVRLDQDILSPLAGKKQLYTYQTLDFWEQIKTPGMSLRCSGLYLSQFRHTSPHLLASGDGKKSAAIIGDVYIHPSAKVHPTAKVVPMPQYQQMHALEPVLGLSIASFWMMLKLW
;
A
#
# COMPACT_ATOMS: atom_id res chain seq x y z
N ALA A 1 -3.27 39.73 16.46
CA ALA A 1 -3.38 38.67 17.48
C ALA A 1 -3.78 37.38 16.79
N LEU A 2 -3.31 36.22 17.26
CA LEU A 2 -3.72 34.92 16.70
C LEU A 2 -5.19 34.63 17.08
N PRO A 3 -5.94 33.89 16.25
CA PRO A 3 -7.34 33.55 16.53
C PRO A 3 -7.53 32.77 17.84
N ALA A 4 -8.69 32.90 18.48
CA ALA A 4 -9.06 32.04 19.60
C ALA A 4 -9.10 30.58 19.13
N GLY A 5 -8.36 29.70 19.83
CA GLY A 5 -8.20 28.28 19.46
C GLY A 5 -7.03 27.97 18.51
N TYR A 6 -6.23 28.98 18.14
CA TYR A 6 -5.01 28.76 17.37
C TYR A 6 -3.92 28.13 18.25
N VAL A 7 -3.43 26.95 17.87
CA VAL A 7 -2.38 26.21 18.59
C VAL A 7 -1.29 25.79 17.61
N ARG A 8 -0.03 26.08 17.93
CA ARG A 8 1.15 25.66 17.16
C ARG A 8 1.80 24.49 17.87
N LEU A 9 1.82 23.34 17.19
CA LEU A 9 2.36 22.10 17.74
C LEU A 9 3.79 22.28 18.29
N ASP A 10 4.69 22.91 17.54
CA ASP A 10 6.09 23.08 17.92
C ASP A 10 6.27 23.98 19.15
N GLN A 11 5.66 25.18 19.13
CA GLN A 11 5.91 26.21 20.14
C GLN A 11 5.02 26.06 21.38
N ASP A 12 3.76 25.66 21.19
CA ASP A 12 2.76 25.66 22.25
C ASP A 12 2.63 24.27 22.91
N ILE A 13 3.15 23.20 22.28
CA ILE A 13 3.07 21.82 22.79
C ILE A 13 4.46 21.16 22.93
N LEU A 14 5.20 20.97 21.84
CA LEU A 14 6.43 20.18 21.84
C LEU A 14 7.55 20.84 22.65
N SER A 15 7.81 22.13 22.43
CA SER A 15 8.88 22.87 23.12
C SER A 15 8.66 22.92 24.65
N PRO A 16 7.46 23.24 25.18
CA PRO A 16 7.18 23.17 26.61
C PRO A 16 7.33 21.77 27.21
N LEU A 17 6.87 20.72 26.50
CA LEU A 17 6.98 19.34 26.98
C LEU A 17 8.43 18.86 27.02
N ALA A 18 9.24 19.23 26.02
CA ALA A 18 10.67 18.96 26.01
C ALA A 18 11.38 19.66 27.18
N GLY A 19 11.09 20.94 27.42
CA GLY A 19 11.65 21.70 28.55
C GLY A 19 11.29 21.12 29.93
N LYS A 20 10.10 20.53 30.07
CA LYS A 20 9.65 19.84 31.29
C LYS A 20 10.11 18.38 31.40
N LYS A 21 10.87 17.86 30.42
CA LYS A 21 11.25 16.43 30.33
C LYS A 21 10.04 15.48 30.31
N GLN A 22 8.95 15.92 29.70
CA GLN A 22 7.70 15.17 29.54
C GLN A 22 7.48 14.70 28.09
N LEU A 23 8.44 14.96 27.20
CA LEU A 23 8.44 14.46 25.82
C LEU A 23 9.25 13.16 25.74
N TYR A 24 8.62 12.10 25.25
CA TYR A 24 9.24 10.78 25.08
C TYR A 24 9.13 10.34 23.61
N THR A 25 10.10 9.55 23.15
CA THR A 25 10.07 8.93 21.83
C THR A 25 9.93 7.42 21.97
N TYR A 26 9.15 6.82 21.07
CA TYR A 26 9.04 5.39 20.92
C TYR A 26 9.73 4.99 19.62
N GLN A 27 10.67 4.05 19.70
CA GLN A 27 11.32 3.49 18.51
C GLN A 27 10.50 2.31 17.99
N THR A 28 10.07 2.39 16.73
CA THR A 28 9.52 1.24 16.00
C THR A 28 10.50 0.80 14.90
N LEU A 29 10.51 -0.51 14.63
CA LEU A 29 11.21 -1.12 13.49
C LEU A 29 10.29 -1.34 12.30
N ASP A 30 9.00 -1.02 12.45
CA ASP A 30 8.04 -1.08 11.36
C ASP A 30 8.35 0.01 10.32
N PHE A 31 7.82 -0.20 9.12
CA PHE A 31 8.00 0.77 8.05
C PHE A 31 7.32 2.10 8.39
N TRP A 32 7.94 3.19 7.96
CA TRP A 32 7.37 4.53 7.98
C TRP A 32 7.65 5.19 6.64
N GLU A 33 6.60 5.53 5.89
CA GLU A 33 6.70 6.14 4.57
C GLU A 33 5.81 7.38 4.51
N GLN A 34 6.35 8.49 4.02
CA GLN A 34 5.61 9.74 3.93
C GLN A 34 4.83 9.83 2.61
N ILE A 35 3.54 10.13 2.69
CA ILE A 35 2.72 10.41 1.50
C ILE A 35 2.84 11.89 1.17
N LYS A 36 3.74 12.23 0.25
CA LYS A 36 3.89 13.61 -0.28
C LYS A 36 3.16 13.82 -1.60
N THR A 37 2.99 12.75 -2.37
CA THR A 37 2.34 12.78 -3.68
C THR A 37 1.28 11.68 -3.75
N PRO A 38 0.26 11.83 -4.61
CA PRO A 38 -0.78 10.81 -4.76
C PRO A 38 -0.22 9.42 -5.07
N GLY A 39 0.87 9.33 -5.86
CA GLY A 39 1.52 8.05 -6.21
C GLY A 39 2.15 7.32 -5.02
N MET A 40 2.53 8.01 -3.94
CA MET A 40 3.08 7.37 -2.74
C MET A 40 2.03 6.59 -1.94
N SER A 41 0.75 6.91 -2.09
CA SER A 41 -0.32 6.12 -1.47
C SER A 41 -0.28 4.65 -1.90
N LEU A 42 -0.01 4.39 -3.19
CA LEU A 42 0.10 3.02 -3.73
C LEU A 42 1.29 2.27 -3.15
N ARG A 43 2.44 2.94 -2.98
CA ARG A 43 3.63 2.38 -2.33
C ARG A 43 3.36 2.05 -0.86
N CYS A 44 2.74 2.98 -0.12
CA CYS A 44 2.39 2.79 1.29
C CYS A 44 1.43 1.61 1.48
N SER A 45 0.42 1.47 0.60
CA SER A 45 -0.47 0.30 0.61
C SER A 45 0.30 -1.00 0.40
N GLY A 46 1.29 -1.02 -0.50
CA GLY A 46 2.16 -2.18 -0.70
C GLY A 46 2.96 -2.55 0.55
N LEU A 47 3.53 -1.56 1.26
CA LEU A 47 4.23 -1.79 2.53
C LEU A 47 3.29 -2.38 3.59
N TYR A 48 2.07 -1.84 3.70
CA TYR A 48 1.06 -2.34 4.63
C TYR A 48 0.65 -3.80 4.35
N LEU A 49 0.46 -4.13 3.07
CA LEU A 49 0.14 -5.50 2.65
C LEU A 49 1.32 -6.47 2.87
N SER A 50 2.57 -5.99 2.74
CA SER A 50 3.75 -6.80 3.07
C SER A 50 3.84 -7.12 4.56
N GLN A 51 3.50 -6.16 5.42
CA GLN A 51 3.44 -6.38 6.87
C GLN A 51 2.41 -7.45 7.25
N PHE A 52 1.28 -7.51 6.52
CA PHE A 52 0.27 -8.54 6.73
C PHE A 52 0.78 -9.96 6.52
N ARG A 53 1.83 -10.20 5.73
CA ARG A 53 2.45 -11.54 5.67
C ARG A 53 2.89 -12.04 7.05
N HIS A 54 3.35 -11.13 7.90
CA HIS A 54 3.91 -11.46 9.20
C HIS A 54 2.87 -11.35 10.31
N THR A 55 1.98 -10.36 10.24
CA THR A 55 1.01 -10.08 11.31
C THR A 55 -0.32 -10.81 11.12
N SER A 56 -0.83 -10.88 9.88
CA SER A 56 -2.17 -11.38 9.57
C SER A 56 -2.22 -12.03 8.17
N PRO A 57 -1.49 -13.13 7.92
CA PRO A 57 -1.35 -13.69 6.57
C PRO A 57 -2.67 -14.19 5.97
N HIS A 58 -3.66 -14.52 6.82
CA HIS A 58 -4.99 -14.95 6.41
C HIS A 58 -5.79 -13.87 5.65
N LEU A 59 -5.42 -12.59 5.77
CA LEU A 59 -6.04 -11.51 5.02
C LEU A 59 -5.54 -11.46 3.57
N LEU A 60 -4.36 -12.03 3.29
CA LEU A 60 -3.79 -11.99 1.96
C LEU A 60 -4.43 -13.06 1.08
N ALA A 61 -4.81 -12.65 -0.13
CA ALA A 61 -5.34 -13.53 -1.13
C ALA A 61 -4.27 -14.52 -1.62
N SER A 62 -4.70 -15.74 -1.89
CA SER A 62 -3.88 -16.77 -2.51
C SER A 62 -4.67 -17.38 -3.66
N GLY A 63 -3.99 -17.71 -4.75
CA GLY A 63 -4.62 -18.33 -5.90
C GLY A 63 -3.62 -18.79 -6.94
N ASP A 64 -3.85 -20.00 -7.45
CA ASP A 64 -2.90 -20.77 -8.26
C ASP A 64 -3.08 -20.58 -9.77
N GLY A 65 -4.10 -19.84 -10.20
CA GLY A 65 -4.42 -19.63 -11.62
C GLY A 65 -5.09 -20.82 -12.31
N LYS A 66 -5.35 -21.94 -11.60
CA LYS A 66 -5.99 -23.14 -12.17
C LYS A 66 -7.48 -23.19 -11.87
N LYS A 67 -7.86 -22.96 -10.61
CA LYS A 67 -9.26 -22.95 -10.15
C LYS A 67 -9.72 -21.60 -9.64
N SER A 68 -8.77 -20.71 -9.34
CA SER A 68 -8.98 -19.35 -8.89
C SER A 68 -8.03 -18.42 -9.64
N ALA A 69 -8.27 -17.11 -9.56
CA ALA A 69 -7.35 -16.10 -10.10
C ALA A 69 -5.90 -16.37 -9.66
N ALA A 70 -4.94 -16.13 -10.55
CA ALA A 70 -3.53 -16.20 -10.24
C ALA A 70 -3.15 -14.95 -9.42
N ILE A 71 -2.70 -15.15 -8.18
CA ILE A 71 -2.30 -14.07 -7.28
C ILE A 71 -0.78 -14.03 -7.20
N ILE A 72 -0.18 -12.87 -7.48
CA ILE A 72 1.28 -12.67 -7.46
C ILE A 72 1.58 -11.54 -6.48
N GLY A 73 2.33 -11.82 -5.41
CA GLY A 73 2.70 -10.82 -4.39
C GLY A 73 1.64 -10.66 -3.28
N ASP A 74 1.69 -9.55 -2.54
CA ASP A 74 0.74 -9.28 -1.45
C ASP A 74 -0.51 -8.57 -1.95
N VAL A 75 -1.57 -9.33 -2.10
CA VAL A 75 -2.86 -8.81 -2.57
C VAL A 75 -3.90 -9.02 -1.49
N TYR A 76 -4.68 -7.97 -1.22
CA TYR A 76 -5.93 -8.09 -0.47
C TYR A 76 -7.10 -8.03 -1.45
N ILE A 77 -7.99 -9.01 -1.39
CA ILE A 77 -9.24 -9.02 -2.17
C ILE A 77 -10.37 -8.80 -1.18
N HIS A 78 -11.08 -7.68 -1.33
CA HIS A 78 -12.22 -7.38 -0.48
C HIS A 78 -13.33 -8.45 -0.67
N PRO A 79 -14.03 -8.90 0.39
CA PRO A 79 -15.06 -9.95 0.26
C PRO A 79 -16.20 -9.64 -0.73
N SER A 80 -16.48 -8.36 -0.99
CA SER A 80 -17.49 -7.94 -1.99
C SER A 80 -16.96 -7.92 -3.43
N ALA A 81 -15.66 -8.10 -3.65
CA ALA A 81 -15.06 -8.07 -4.97
C ALA A 81 -15.30 -9.39 -5.71
N LYS A 82 -15.71 -9.30 -6.98
CA LYS A 82 -15.87 -10.46 -7.86
C LYS A 82 -14.63 -10.57 -8.73
N VAL A 83 -13.86 -11.64 -8.55
CA VAL A 83 -12.65 -11.90 -9.33
C VAL A 83 -12.89 -13.12 -10.21
N HIS A 84 -12.71 -12.94 -11.51
CA HIS A 84 -12.88 -14.05 -12.45
C HIS A 84 -11.71 -15.06 -12.32
N PRO A 85 -11.96 -16.38 -12.45
CA PRO A 85 -10.93 -17.40 -12.24
C PRO A 85 -9.69 -17.29 -13.15
N THR A 86 -9.84 -16.70 -14.34
CA THR A 86 -8.71 -16.49 -15.27
C THR A 86 -7.92 -15.21 -15.00
N ALA A 87 -8.29 -14.45 -13.96
CA ALA A 87 -7.63 -13.18 -13.64
C ALA A 87 -6.22 -13.37 -13.14
N LYS A 88 -5.36 -12.41 -13.47
CA LYS A 88 -4.06 -12.25 -12.84
C LYS A 88 -4.11 -10.99 -11.98
N VAL A 89 -3.93 -11.15 -10.67
CA VAL A 89 -3.97 -10.03 -9.72
C VAL A 89 -2.57 -9.84 -9.15
N VAL A 90 -2.05 -8.62 -9.34
CA VAL A 90 -0.71 -8.21 -8.96
C VAL A 90 -0.82 -6.86 -8.27
N PRO A 91 -0.07 -6.59 -7.18
CA PRO A 91 -0.06 -5.28 -6.56
C PRO A 91 0.47 -4.22 -7.53
N MET A 92 -0.16 -3.05 -7.54
CA MET A 92 0.19 -1.94 -8.43
C MET A 92 1.68 -1.52 -8.36
N PRO A 93 2.35 -1.50 -7.21
CA PRO A 93 3.78 -1.19 -7.17
C PRO A 93 4.65 -2.15 -8.00
N GLN A 94 4.30 -3.44 -8.05
CA GLN A 94 5.00 -4.40 -8.92
C GLN A 94 4.54 -4.29 -10.38
N TYR A 95 3.29 -3.91 -10.64
CA TYR A 95 2.79 -3.66 -12.00
C TYR A 95 3.61 -2.58 -12.73
N GLN A 96 3.96 -1.47 -12.07
CA GLN A 96 4.78 -0.42 -12.69
C GLN A 96 6.20 -0.90 -13.04
N GLN A 97 6.78 -1.77 -12.22
CA GLN A 97 8.09 -2.35 -12.49
C GLN A 97 8.03 -3.39 -13.63
N MET A 98 6.96 -4.18 -13.72
CA MET A 98 6.72 -5.08 -14.85
C MET A 98 6.48 -4.31 -16.16
N HIS A 99 5.67 -3.24 -16.13
CA HIS A 99 5.43 -2.38 -17.28
C HIS A 99 6.71 -1.71 -17.79
N ALA A 100 7.64 -1.35 -16.91
CA ALA A 100 8.94 -0.79 -17.31
C ALA A 100 9.87 -1.81 -17.99
N LEU A 101 9.63 -3.12 -17.80
CA LEU A 101 10.42 -4.22 -18.38
C LEU A 101 9.80 -4.82 -19.66
N GLU A 102 8.61 -4.36 -20.06
CA GLU A 102 7.92 -4.73 -21.31
C GLU A 102 8.80 -4.70 -22.57
N PRO A 103 9.56 -3.63 -22.87
CA PRO A 103 10.38 -3.59 -24.08
C PRO A 103 11.52 -4.63 -24.09
N VAL A 104 11.78 -5.31 -22.98
CA VAL A 104 12.85 -6.31 -22.83
C VAL A 104 12.32 -7.75 -22.98
N LEU A 105 11.03 -8.01 -22.69
CA LEU A 105 10.48 -9.36 -22.58
C LEU A 105 9.53 -9.77 -23.72
N GLY A 106 9.09 -8.84 -24.57
CA GLY A 106 8.34 -9.15 -25.80
C GLY A 106 6.96 -9.80 -25.57
N LEU A 107 6.36 -9.64 -24.38
CA LEU A 107 5.04 -10.16 -24.06
C LEU A 107 3.97 -9.07 -24.31
N SER A 108 2.82 -9.44 -24.87
CA SER A 108 1.75 -8.49 -25.20
C SER A 108 0.81 -8.21 -24.01
N ILE A 109 0.73 -6.95 -23.58
CA ILE A 109 -0.11 -6.44 -22.48
C ILE A 109 -1.63 -6.57 -22.69
N ALA A 110 -2.11 -6.84 -23.91
CA ALA A 110 -3.54 -6.84 -24.22
C ALA A 110 -4.36 -7.81 -23.34
N SER A 111 -3.75 -8.87 -22.82
CA SER A 111 -4.42 -9.84 -21.95
C SER A 111 -4.58 -9.38 -20.50
N PHE A 112 -3.78 -8.43 -20.01
CA PHE A 112 -3.80 -8.00 -18.61
C PHE A 112 -4.83 -6.90 -18.32
N TRP A 113 -5.13 -6.06 -19.31
CA TRP A 113 -6.01 -4.91 -19.14
C TRP A 113 -7.50 -5.23 -19.34
N MET A 114 -7.83 -6.33 -20.03
CA MET A 114 -9.21 -6.75 -20.33
C MET A 114 -10.00 -7.19 -19.09
N MET A 115 -9.39 -7.25 -17.90
CA MET A 115 -10.05 -7.75 -16.68
C MET A 115 -10.39 -6.68 -15.63
N LEU A 116 -10.07 -5.41 -15.86
CA LEU A 116 -10.40 -4.33 -14.93
C LEU A 116 -11.26 -3.21 -15.52
N LYS A 117 -11.68 -3.33 -16.79
CA LYS A 117 -12.55 -2.34 -17.47
C LYS A 117 -13.99 -2.80 -17.74
N LEU A 118 -14.37 -3.97 -17.24
CA LEU A 118 -15.75 -4.44 -17.25
C LEU A 118 -16.21 -4.74 -15.82
N TRP A 119 -16.22 -3.71 -14.97
CA TRP A 119 -17.25 -3.42 -13.97
C TRP A 119 -17.03 -2.01 -13.40
#